data_AF-A0A9X4HAI1-F1
#
_entry.id   AF-A0A9X4HAI1-F1
#
_cell.length_a   1.000
_cell.length_b   1.000
_cell.length_c   1.000
_cell.angle_alpha   90.00
_cell.angle_beta   90.00
_cell.angle_gamma   90.00
#
_symmetry.space_group_name_H-M   'P 1'
#
loop_
_entity.id
_entity.type
_entity.pdbx_description
1 polymer ?
#
loop_
_entity_poly.entity_id
_entity_poly.type
_entity_poly.pdbx_seq_one_letter_code
_entity_poly.pdbx_strand_id
1 'polypeptide(L)'
;AFSVAERQLHGLLLNMRRVVSRIYGALFRGSLDVMTTGSAKDPDTGEEVRIPEPFFEMESWDEALVSLTDKAKETQSWAYDVQGPIFMGAYAGDLVSRGHMMFLMALSLEGDVEKDYHIIRLADCMHIPLAPPVFSGVLADEIKMDLVFGRMNVCIAVSIPLLIEVCEMAGMNVRYATRKELGQAKIDGVEPIVHRGKGLMFSFAGEEMMLLAGVIFRALFHGQQPKSVLRQYLENSHLLSSGLVESRKR
;
A
#
# COMPACT_ATOMS: atom_id res chain seq x y z
N ALA A 1 -10.26 -38.17 -37.91
CA ALA A 1 -11.55 -37.51 -37.58
C ALA A 1 -11.67 -37.48 -36.06
N PHE A 2 -11.78 -36.30 -35.45
CA PHE A 2 -11.90 -36.19 -33.99
C PHE A 2 -13.18 -36.87 -33.50
N SER A 3 -13.06 -37.59 -32.38
CA SER A 3 -14.19 -38.17 -31.66
C SER A 3 -15.16 -37.09 -31.19
N VAL A 4 -16.40 -37.48 -30.89
CA VAL A 4 -17.44 -36.55 -30.41
C VAL A 4 -17.00 -35.85 -29.12
N ALA A 5 -16.29 -36.57 -28.23
CA ALA A 5 -15.74 -36.02 -26.99
C ALA A 5 -14.63 -34.98 -27.23
N GLU A 6 -13.73 -35.22 -28.19
CA GLU A 6 -12.66 -34.26 -28.52
C GLU A 6 -13.19 -32.96 -29.13
N ARG A 7 -14.28 -33.03 -29.90
CA ARG A 7 -14.95 -31.83 -30.44
C ARG A 7 -15.65 -31.02 -29.35
N GLN A 8 -16.25 -31.69 -28.37
CA GLN A 8 -16.85 -31.01 -27.21
C GLN A 8 -15.80 -30.33 -26.32
N LEU A 9 -14.68 -31.00 -26.06
CA LEU A 9 -13.56 -30.44 -25.28
C LEU A 9 -12.93 -29.23 -25.99
N HIS A 10 -12.75 -29.32 -27.30
CA HIS A 10 -12.21 -28.21 -28.10
C HIS A 10 -13.17 -27.01 -28.14
N GLY A 11 -14.49 -27.24 -28.23
CA GLY A 11 -15.51 -26.20 -28.13
C GLY A 11 -15.52 -25.49 -26.78
N LEU A 12 -15.35 -26.24 -25.69
CA LEU A 12 -15.22 -25.71 -24.32
C LEU A 12 -13.98 -24.82 -24.16
N LEU A 13 -12.82 -25.28 -24.64
CA LEU A 13 -11.57 -24.50 -24.60
C LEU A 13 -11.65 -23.21 -25.42
N LEU A 14 -12.29 -23.24 -26.60
CA LEU A 14 -12.52 -22.05 -27.42
C LEU A 14 -13.46 -21.05 -26.73
N ASN A 15 -14.51 -21.53 -26.07
CA ASN A 15 -15.42 -20.67 -25.30
C ASN A 15 -14.74 -20.08 -24.07
N MET A 16 -13.94 -20.86 -23.32
CA MET A 16 -13.14 -20.34 -22.21
C MET A 16 -12.17 -19.26 -22.69
N ARG A 17 -11.47 -19.47 -23.82
CA ARG A 17 -10.56 -18.47 -24.39
C ARG A 17 -11.29 -17.18 -24.80
N ARG A 18 -12.51 -17.28 -25.34
CA ARG A 18 -13.34 -16.10 -25.66
C ARG A 18 -13.83 -15.37 -24.42
N VAL A 19 -14.23 -16.10 -23.37
CA VAL A 19 -14.67 -15.53 -22.09
C VAL A 19 -13.49 -14.82 -21.41
N VAL A 20 -12.34 -15.48 -21.31
CA VAL A 20 -11.09 -14.89 -20.81
C VAL A 20 -10.72 -13.65 -21.62
N SER A 21 -10.67 -13.73 -22.95
CA SER A 21 -10.37 -12.57 -23.81
C SER A 21 -11.37 -11.41 -23.67
N ARG A 22 -12.64 -11.69 -23.36
CA ARG A 22 -13.65 -10.65 -23.11
C ARG A 22 -13.49 -10.02 -21.74
N ILE A 23 -13.22 -10.82 -20.70
CA ILE A 23 -12.97 -10.36 -19.33
C ILE A 23 -11.72 -9.48 -19.32
N TYR A 24 -10.58 -9.99 -19.83
CA TYR A 24 -9.35 -9.22 -19.90
C TYR A 24 -9.46 -8.02 -20.86
N GLY A 25 -10.20 -8.15 -21.96
CA GLY A 25 -10.41 -7.05 -22.91
C GLY A 25 -11.27 -5.91 -22.35
N ALA A 26 -12.29 -6.22 -21.54
CA ALA A 26 -13.12 -5.22 -20.88
C ALA A 26 -12.38 -4.54 -19.73
N LEU A 27 -11.67 -5.31 -18.90
CA LEU A 27 -10.85 -4.80 -17.80
C LEU A 27 -9.76 -3.84 -18.34
N PHE A 28 -9.05 -4.27 -19.39
CA PHE A 28 -7.97 -3.48 -19.99
C PHE A 28 -8.48 -2.20 -20.66
N ARG A 29 -9.67 -2.22 -21.27
CA ARG A 29 -10.31 -1.00 -21.81
C ARG A 29 -10.73 -0.04 -20.72
N GLY A 30 -11.35 -0.53 -19.65
CA GLY A 30 -11.72 0.31 -18.50
C GLY A 30 -10.51 1.02 -17.90
N SER A 31 -9.39 0.29 -17.69
CA SER A 31 -8.15 0.90 -17.22
C SER A 31 -7.56 1.91 -18.20
N LEU A 32 -7.57 1.63 -19.51
CA LEU A 32 -7.06 2.55 -20.53
C LEU A 32 -7.91 3.84 -20.60
N ASP A 33 -9.23 3.74 -20.46
CA ASP A 33 -10.15 4.87 -20.48
C ASP A 33 -9.92 5.80 -19.26
N VAL A 34 -9.73 5.23 -18.06
CA VAL A 34 -9.35 6.03 -16.87
C VAL A 34 -8.02 6.74 -17.10
N MET A 35 -7.00 6.03 -17.59
CA MET A 35 -5.66 6.59 -17.77
C MET A 35 -5.58 7.67 -18.86
N THR A 36 -6.51 7.66 -19.83
CA THR A 36 -6.53 8.62 -20.94
C THR A 36 -7.48 9.79 -20.72
N THR A 37 -8.63 9.57 -20.07
CA THR A 37 -9.68 10.59 -19.89
C THR A 37 -9.81 11.07 -18.45
N GLY A 38 -9.15 10.43 -17.50
CA GLY A 38 -9.32 10.68 -16.07
C GLY A 38 -10.60 10.10 -15.49
N SER A 39 -11.42 9.36 -16.26
CA SER A 39 -12.65 8.74 -15.78
C SER A 39 -13.01 7.46 -16.54
N ALA A 40 -13.63 6.48 -15.88
CA ALA A 40 -14.31 5.37 -16.54
C ALA A 40 -15.38 4.77 -15.62
N LYS A 41 -16.14 3.82 -16.14
CA LYS A 41 -16.97 2.95 -15.30
C LYS A 41 -16.25 1.65 -15.03
N ASP A 42 -16.21 1.26 -13.76
CA ASP A 42 -15.81 -0.07 -13.36
C ASP A 42 -16.76 -1.09 -14.04
N PRO A 43 -16.24 -2.00 -14.88
CA PRO A 43 -17.06 -2.98 -15.59
C PRO A 43 -17.74 -3.99 -14.65
N ASP A 44 -17.22 -4.20 -13.45
CA ASP A 44 -17.73 -5.21 -12.51
C ASP A 44 -18.82 -4.63 -11.59
N THR A 45 -18.68 -3.39 -11.16
CA THR A 45 -19.61 -2.72 -10.23
C THR A 45 -20.53 -1.71 -10.91
N GLY A 46 -20.15 -1.20 -12.09
CA GLY A 46 -20.82 -0.09 -12.77
C GLY A 46 -20.55 1.28 -12.14
N GLU A 47 -19.75 1.34 -11.08
CA GLU A 47 -19.38 2.58 -10.39
C GLU A 47 -18.45 3.44 -11.26
N GLU A 48 -18.54 4.75 -11.09
CA GLU A 48 -17.67 5.67 -11.80
C GLU A 48 -16.34 5.83 -11.05
N VAL A 49 -15.25 5.48 -11.72
CA VAL A 49 -13.88 5.67 -11.24
C VAL A 49 -13.33 6.93 -11.90
N ARG A 50 -12.81 7.86 -11.11
CA ARG A 50 -12.18 9.08 -11.61
C ARG A 50 -10.80 9.27 -10.98
N ILE A 51 -9.86 9.83 -11.75
CA ILE A 51 -8.61 10.37 -11.23
C ILE A 51 -8.97 11.72 -10.60
N PRO A 52 -8.74 11.91 -9.28
CA PRO A 52 -9.04 13.18 -8.64
C PRO A 52 -8.22 14.32 -9.25
N GLU A 53 -8.89 15.44 -9.53
CA GLU A 53 -8.26 16.68 -9.96
C GLU A 53 -8.49 17.75 -8.86
N PRO A 54 -7.46 18.50 -8.45
CA PRO A 54 -6.08 18.43 -8.93
C PRO A 54 -5.31 17.21 -8.41
N PHE A 55 -4.23 16.84 -9.07
CA PHE A 55 -3.25 15.89 -8.53
C PHE A 55 -2.61 16.48 -7.26
N PHE A 56 -2.62 15.71 -6.17
CA PHE A 56 -1.96 16.06 -4.91
C PHE A 56 -0.69 15.23 -4.74
N GLU A 57 0.45 15.89 -4.66
CA GLU A 57 1.72 15.23 -4.39
C GLU A 57 1.78 14.81 -2.92
N MET A 58 2.17 13.55 -2.69
CA MET A 58 2.41 13.01 -1.35
C MET A 58 3.90 13.09 -1.07
N GLU A 59 4.28 13.52 0.13
CA GLU A 59 5.69 13.44 0.56
C GLU A 59 6.16 11.99 0.45
N SER A 60 7.40 11.79 -0.03
CA SER A 60 7.99 10.46 -0.22
C SER A 60 9.17 10.22 0.73
N TRP A 61 9.48 8.96 1.01
CA TRP A 61 10.70 8.51 1.68
C TRP A 61 11.66 7.75 0.74
N ASP A 62 11.40 7.79 -0.57
CA ASP A 62 12.17 7.08 -1.60
C ASP A 62 13.67 7.41 -1.60
N GLU A 63 14.05 8.67 -1.39
CA GLU A 63 15.46 9.09 -1.34
C GLU A 63 16.21 8.41 -0.18
N ALA A 64 15.57 8.29 0.97
CA ALA A 64 16.13 7.60 2.13
C ALA A 64 16.29 6.10 1.87
N LEU A 65 15.31 5.49 1.18
CA LEU A 65 15.41 4.08 0.77
C LEU A 65 16.61 3.85 -0.17
N VAL A 66 16.78 4.70 -1.20
CA VAL A 66 17.90 4.61 -2.14
C VAL A 66 19.23 4.70 -1.40
N SER A 67 19.41 5.74 -0.57
CA SER A 67 20.63 5.94 0.20
C SER A 67 20.94 4.75 1.13
N LEU A 68 19.91 4.21 1.78
CA LEU A 68 20.02 3.06 2.68
C LEU A 68 20.42 1.78 1.93
N THR A 69 19.84 1.50 0.77
CA THR A 69 20.21 0.32 -0.03
C THR A 69 21.61 0.43 -0.61
N ASP A 70 21.99 1.61 -1.11
CA ASP A 70 23.32 1.85 -1.67
C ASP A 70 24.40 1.65 -0.60
N LYS A 71 24.20 2.23 0.59
CA LYS A 71 25.11 2.06 1.72
C LYS A 71 25.28 0.60 2.13
N ALA A 72 24.18 -0.14 2.25
CA ALA A 72 24.24 -1.57 2.60
C ALA A 72 24.99 -2.39 1.54
N LYS A 73 24.74 -2.09 0.25
CA LYS A 73 25.42 -2.73 -0.89
C LYS A 73 26.92 -2.40 -0.93
N GLU A 74 27.29 -1.13 -0.85
CA GLU A 74 28.69 -0.68 -0.89
C GLU A 74 29.52 -1.30 0.24
N THR A 75 28.95 -1.37 1.44
CA THR A 75 29.62 -1.94 2.62
C THR A 75 29.50 -3.45 2.72
N GLN A 76 28.73 -4.10 1.84
CA GLN A 76 28.39 -5.53 1.89
C GLN A 76 27.93 -5.98 3.29
N SER A 77 27.14 -5.14 3.95
CA SER A 77 26.75 -5.30 5.35
C SER A 77 25.32 -4.84 5.57
N TRP A 78 25.07 -3.88 6.47
CA TRP A 78 23.74 -3.39 6.77
C TRP A 78 23.70 -1.86 6.85
N ALA A 79 22.50 -1.32 6.65
CA ALA A 79 22.16 0.06 6.91
C ALA A 79 20.77 0.12 7.55
N TYR A 80 20.56 1.13 8.41
CA TYR A 80 19.31 1.36 9.11
C TYR A 80 19.01 2.85 9.12
N ASP A 81 17.75 3.20 8.92
CA ASP A 81 17.31 4.59 8.92
C ASP A 81 15.85 4.71 9.39
N VAL A 82 15.50 5.89 9.91
CA VAL A 82 14.16 6.21 10.41
C VAL A 82 13.70 7.54 9.83
N GLN A 83 12.60 7.50 9.08
CA GLN A 83 11.98 8.66 8.43
C GLN A 83 10.60 8.89 9.01
N GLY A 84 10.53 9.68 10.09
CA GLY A 84 9.30 9.89 10.85
C GLY A 84 8.78 8.55 11.42
N PRO A 85 7.58 8.08 11.03
CA PRO A 85 7.06 6.80 11.48
C PRO A 85 7.61 5.59 10.71
N ILE A 86 8.43 5.80 9.68
CA ILE A 86 8.95 4.72 8.82
C ILE A 86 10.33 4.27 9.30
N PHE A 87 10.45 3.01 9.68
CA PHE A 87 11.72 2.36 9.99
C PHE A 87 12.14 1.50 8.80
N MET A 88 13.42 1.57 8.42
CA MET A 88 13.96 0.82 7.29
C MET A 88 15.28 0.16 7.68
N GLY A 89 15.47 -1.08 7.23
CA GLY A 89 16.74 -1.79 7.35
C GLY A 89 17.07 -2.51 6.05
N ALA A 90 18.27 -2.28 5.51
CA ALA A 90 18.81 -3.01 4.37
C ALA A 90 19.97 -3.89 4.82
N TYR A 91 20.02 -5.11 4.29
CA TYR A 91 21.00 -6.13 4.64
C TYR A 91 21.51 -6.80 3.36
N ALA A 92 22.83 -6.80 3.20
CA ALA A 92 23.60 -7.34 2.07
C ALA A 92 24.72 -8.26 2.59
N GLY A 93 25.43 -8.91 1.67
CA GLY A 93 26.51 -9.84 1.99
C GLY A 93 26.06 -11.00 2.89
N ASP A 94 26.85 -11.29 3.93
CA ASP A 94 26.57 -12.40 4.85
C ASP A 94 25.35 -12.16 5.75
N LEU A 95 24.85 -10.93 5.83
CA LEU A 95 23.74 -10.55 6.72
C LEU A 95 22.36 -10.72 6.10
N VAL A 96 22.25 -10.97 4.79
CA VAL A 96 20.97 -11.06 4.07
C VAL A 96 19.99 -12.03 4.76
N SER A 97 20.48 -13.22 5.10
CA SER A 97 19.69 -14.28 5.72
C SER A 97 19.25 -13.97 7.16
N ARG A 98 19.96 -13.07 7.86
CA ARG A 98 19.70 -12.68 9.25
C ARG A 98 18.98 -11.34 9.37
N GLY A 99 18.91 -10.58 8.27
CA GLY A 99 18.45 -9.20 8.27
C GLY A 99 17.08 -8.99 8.90
N HIS A 100 16.11 -9.86 8.59
CA HIS A 100 14.78 -9.75 9.17
C HIS A 100 14.78 -9.91 10.70
N MET A 101 15.52 -10.88 11.23
CA MET A 101 15.63 -11.07 12.67
C MET A 101 16.32 -9.88 13.34
N MET A 102 17.40 -9.36 12.73
CA MET A 102 18.08 -8.15 13.22
C MET A 102 17.15 -6.93 13.22
N PHE A 103 16.31 -6.79 12.18
CA PHE A 103 15.34 -5.71 12.09
C PHE A 103 14.28 -5.80 13.19
N LEU A 104 13.70 -6.99 13.40
CA LEU A 104 12.75 -7.21 14.49
C LEU A 104 13.37 -6.93 15.86
N MET A 105 14.64 -7.31 16.08
CA MET A 105 15.36 -6.97 17.30
C MET A 105 15.50 -5.46 17.48
N ALA A 106 15.86 -4.73 16.42
CA ALA A 106 15.94 -3.26 16.48
C ALA A 106 14.58 -2.63 16.83
N LEU A 107 13.50 -3.06 16.18
CA LEU A 107 12.15 -2.57 16.50
C LEU A 107 11.72 -2.93 17.93
N SER A 108 12.09 -4.11 18.44
CA SER A 108 11.75 -4.52 19.80
C SER A 108 12.41 -3.68 20.89
N LEU A 109 13.51 -2.98 20.57
CA LEU A 109 14.13 -2.01 21.48
C LEU A 109 13.33 -0.70 21.53
N GLU A 110 12.59 -0.39 20.47
CA GLU A 110 11.78 0.82 20.33
C GLU A 110 10.33 0.63 20.80
N GLY A 111 9.76 -0.58 20.66
CA GLY A 111 8.39 -0.86 21.07
C GLY A 111 7.93 -2.31 20.91
N ASP A 112 6.64 -2.55 21.09
CA ASP A 112 6.04 -3.88 20.92
C ASP A 112 5.82 -4.15 19.42
N VAL A 113 6.64 -5.05 18.86
CA VAL A 113 6.64 -5.41 17.43
C VAL A 113 5.25 -5.74 16.89
N GLU A 114 4.40 -6.41 17.67
CA GLU A 114 3.07 -6.85 17.21
C GLU A 114 2.00 -5.77 17.34
N LYS A 115 2.13 -4.89 18.35
CA LYS A 115 1.09 -3.89 18.68
C LYS A 115 1.35 -2.51 18.09
N ASP A 116 2.61 -2.21 17.83
CA ASP A 116 3.04 -0.86 17.51
C ASP A 116 3.51 -0.72 16.05
N TYR A 117 3.77 -1.83 15.35
CA TYR A 117 4.36 -1.81 14.02
C TYR A 117 3.59 -2.63 12.98
N HIS A 118 3.60 -2.14 11.73
CA HIS A 118 3.26 -2.92 10.55
C HIS A 118 4.52 -3.14 9.73
N ILE A 119 4.88 -4.40 9.48
CA ILE A 119 6.23 -4.77 9.00
C ILE A 119 6.11 -5.58 7.71
N ILE A 120 6.99 -5.30 6.75
CA ILE A 120 7.13 -6.07 5.50
C ILE A 120 8.61 -6.34 5.20
N ARG A 121 8.87 -7.31 4.33
CA ARG A 121 10.05 -7.25 3.46
C ARG A 121 9.64 -6.58 2.15
N LEU A 122 10.46 -5.68 1.63
CA LEU A 122 10.12 -4.96 0.39
C LEU A 122 9.84 -5.92 -0.78
N ALA A 123 10.56 -7.04 -0.85
CA ALA A 123 10.34 -8.08 -1.86
C ALA A 123 8.94 -8.75 -1.79
N ASP A 124 8.24 -8.66 -0.66
CA ASP A 124 6.88 -9.22 -0.50
C ASP A 124 5.88 -8.52 -1.43
N CYS A 125 6.20 -7.31 -1.92
CA CYS A 125 5.36 -6.59 -2.89
C CYS A 125 5.11 -7.41 -4.18
N MET A 126 5.98 -8.37 -4.50
CA MET A 126 5.81 -9.26 -5.66
C MET A 126 4.65 -10.26 -5.50
N HIS A 127 4.13 -10.43 -4.29
CA HIS A 127 3.06 -11.38 -3.96
C HIS A 127 1.79 -10.70 -3.43
N ILE A 128 1.82 -9.39 -3.22
CA ILE A 128 0.73 -8.64 -2.63
C ILE A 128 -0.05 -7.91 -3.73
N PRO A 129 -1.36 -8.20 -3.91
CA PRO A 129 -2.18 -7.49 -4.88
C PRO A 129 -2.15 -5.98 -4.65
N LEU A 130 -2.14 -5.20 -5.74
CA LEU A 130 -2.07 -3.74 -5.76
C LEU A 130 -0.75 -3.12 -5.26
N ALA A 131 0.18 -3.91 -4.73
CA ALA A 131 1.50 -3.41 -4.39
C ALA A 131 2.29 -3.22 -5.68
N PRO A 132 2.89 -2.04 -5.94
CA PRO A 132 3.76 -1.88 -7.08
C PRO A 132 4.95 -2.85 -6.96
N PRO A 133 5.30 -3.60 -8.02
CA PRO A 133 6.45 -4.49 -7.98
C PRO A 133 7.75 -3.68 -7.78
N VAL A 134 8.79 -4.32 -7.26
CA VAL A 134 10.12 -3.69 -7.01
C VAL A 134 10.64 -2.94 -8.25
N PHE A 135 10.31 -3.43 -9.45
CA PHE A 135 10.70 -2.83 -10.73
C PHE A 135 10.06 -1.47 -11.03
N SER A 136 8.92 -1.16 -10.41
CA SER A 136 8.25 0.15 -10.52
C SER A 136 8.85 1.21 -9.59
N GLY A 137 9.73 0.82 -8.66
CA GLY A 137 10.33 1.73 -7.69
C GLY A 137 11.54 2.52 -8.20
N VAL A 138 11.99 3.46 -7.38
CA VAL A 138 13.13 4.37 -7.64
C VAL A 138 14.51 3.74 -7.56
N LEU A 139 14.60 2.49 -7.10
CA LEU A 139 15.87 1.79 -6.86
C LEU A 139 16.65 1.54 -8.16
N ALA A 140 17.98 1.48 -8.06
CA ALA A 140 18.85 1.08 -9.16
C ALA A 140 18.55 -0.37 -9.59
N ASP A 141 18.71 -0.67 -10.88
CA ASP A 141 18.37 -1.98 -11.45
C ASP A 141 19.13 -3.14 -10.78
N GLU A 142 20.40 -2.94 -10.41
CA GLU A 142 21.17 -3.96 -9.69
C GLU A 142 20.54 -4.27 -8.31
N ILE A 143 20.15 -3.24 -7.56
CA ILE A 143 19.48 -3.39 -6.26
C ILE A 143 18.13 -4.09 -6.44
N LYS A 144 17.35 -3.73 -7.46
CA LYS A 144 16.09 -4.39 -7.79
C LYS A 144 16.29 -5.89 -8.03
N MET A 145 17.33 -6.26 -8.79
CA MET A 145 17.66 -7.67 -9.05
C MET A 145 18.15 -8.37 -7.79
N ASP A 146 18.95 -7.71 -6.95
CA ASP A 146 19.42 -8.30 -5.70
C ASP A 146 18.27 -8.56 -4.71
N LEU A 147 17.27 -7.69 -4.64
CA LEU A 147 16.05 -7.92 -3.86
C LEU A 147 15.29 -9.14 -4.36
N VAL A 148 15.07 -9.23 -5.68
CA VAL A 148 14.28 -10.32 -6.29
C VAL A 148 15.00 -11.67 -6.17
N PHE A 149 16.33 -11.70 -6.29
CA PHE A 149 17.11 -12.92 -6.14
C PHE A 149 17.50 -13.24 -4.69
N GLY A 150 17.06 -12.45 -3.71
CA GLY A 150 17.38 -12.65 -2.30
C GLY A 150 18.87 -12.49 -1.97
N ARG A 151 19.58 -11.64 -2.72
CA ARG A 151 20.96 -11.19 -2.44
C ARG A 151 21.01 -9.90 -1.62
N MET A 152 19.86 -9.24 -1.48
CA MET A 152 19.63 -8.15 -0.55
C MET A 152 18.28 -8.39 0.13
N ASN A 153 18.20 -8.05 1.41
CA ASN A 153 16.96 -8.07 2.17
C ASN A 153 16.69 -6.66 2.70
N VAL A 154 15.53 -6.09 2.37
CA VAL A 154 15.08 -4.80 2.87
C VAL A 154 13.82 -5.01 3.69
N CYS A 155 13.85 -4.63 4.96
CA CYS A 155 12.71 -4.66 5.85
C CYS A 155 12.23 -3.23 6.10
N ILE A 156 10.92 -3.04 6.10
CA ILE A 156 10.28 -1.73 6.31
C ILE A 156 9.20 -1.90 7.36
N ALA A 157 9.09 -0.94 8.27
CA ALA A 157 8.01 -0.89 9.25
C ALA A 157 7.39 0.49 9.37
N VAL A 158 6.08 0.54 9.60
CA VAL A 158 5.37 1.75 10.01
C VAL A 158 5.08 1.64 11.51
N SER A 159 5.59 2.58 12.31
CA SER A 159 5.26 2.73 13.72
C SER A 159 3.97 3.54 13.89
N ILE A 160 2.96 2.93 14.50
CA ILE A 160 1.71 3.59 14.83
C ILE A 160 1.88 4.65 15.93
N PRO A 161 2.63 4.40 17.04
CA PRO A 161 2.93 5.44 18.01
C PRO A 161 3.59 6.68 17.41
N LEU A 162 4.66 6.50 16.62
CA LEU A 162 5.33 7.65 15.99
C LEU A 162 4.44 8.31 14.94
N LEU A 163 3.57 7.56 14.24
CA LEU A 163 2.61 8.15 13.31
C LEU A 163 1.66 9.11 14.03
N ILE A 164 1.17 8.72 15.21
CA ILE A 164 0.34 9.59 16.05
C ILE A 164 1.10 10.87 16.39
N GLU A 165 2.33 10.73 16.91
CA GLU A 165 3.17 11.87 17.31
C GLU A 165 3.45 12.84 16.16
N VAL A 166 3.89 12.35 14.99
CA VAL A 166 4.19 13.22 13.85
C VAL A 166 2.94 13.91 13.29
N CYS A 167 1.78 13.27 13.38
CA CYS A 167 0.52 13.87 12.97
C CYS A 167 0.06 14.95 13.95
N GLU A 168 0.19 14.71 15.26
CA GLU A 168 -0.10 15.70 16.30
C GLU A 168 0.82 16.93 16.17
N MET A 169 2.12 16.71 15.97
CA MET A 169 3.09 17.78 15.70
C MET A 169 2.77 18.57 14.43
N ALA A 170 2.13 17.94 13.44
CA ALA A 170 1.68 18.58 12.21
C ALA A 170 0.32 19.29 12.35
N GLY A 171 -0.27 19.31 13.55
CA GLY A 171 -1.53 20.00 13.86
C GLY A 171 -2.79 19.17 13.67
N MET A 172 -2.67 17.86 13.43
CA MET A 172 -3.83 16.96 13.40
C MET A 172 -4.25 16.58 14.82
N ASN A 173 -5.55 16.42 15.07
CA ASN A 173 -6.04 15.81 16.29
C ASN A 173 -6.10 14.30 16.11
N VAL A 174 -5.68 13.54 17.13
CA VAL A 174 -5.79 12.08 17.12
C VAL A 174 -6.57 11.62 18.35
N ARG A 175 -7.55 10.75 18.13
CA ARG A 175 -8.31 10.10 19.21
C ARG A 175 -8.55 8.63 18.91
N TYR A 176 -8.84 7.86 19.95
CA TYR A 176 -9.33 6.50 19.73
C TYR A 176 -10.79 6.51 19.27
N ALA A 177 -11.09 5.62 18.32
CA ALA A 177 -12.45 5.32 17.90
C ALA A 177 -13.24 4.71 19.06
N THR A 178 -14.52 5.05 19.12
CA THR A 178 -15.50 4.37 19.98
C THR A 178 -15.73 2.94 19.51
N ARG A 179 -16.26 2.09 20.40
CA ARG A 179 -16.65 0.72 20.02
C ARG A 179 -17.67 0.68 18.90
N LYS A 180 -18.57 1.67 18.85
CA LYS A 180 -19.60 1.77 17.81
C LYS A 180 -18.99 2.11 16.46
N GLU A 181 -18.10 3.10 16.39
CA GLU A 181 -17.38 3.48 15.17
C GLU A 181 -16.54 2.31 14.64
N LEU A 182 -15.75 1.67 15.51
CA LEU A 182 -14.93 0.52 15.12
C LEU A 182 -15.80 -0.69 14.69
N GLY A 183 -16.93 -0.90 15.38
CA GLY A 183 -17.89 -1.96 15.03
C GLY A 183 -18.51 -1.71 13.66
N GLN A 184 -18.89 -0.47 13.36
CA GLN A 184 -19.46 -0.09 12.06
C GLN A 184 -18.44 -0.31 10.92
N ALA A 185 -17.19 0.14 11.09
CA ALA A 185 -16.14 -0.04 10.09
C ALA A 185 -15.94 -1.53 9.72
N LYS A 186 -15.98 -2.43 10.72
CA LYS A 186 -15.88 -3.88 10.50
C LYS A 186 -17.10 -4.45 9.76
N ILE A 187 -18.31 -3.95 10.04
CA ILE A 187 -19.53 -4.35 9.33
C ILE A 187 -19.47 -3.91 7.87
N ASP A 188 -18.96 -2.71 7.63
CA ASP A 188 -18.81 -2.13 6.29
C ASP A 188 -17.67 -2.79 5.49
N GLY A 189 -16.98 -3.78 6.06
CA GLY A 189 -15.90 -4.53 5.39
C GLY A 189 -14.62 -3.72 5.23
N VAL A 190 -14.50 -2.57 5.91
CA VAL A 190 -13.29 -1.75 5.89
C VAL A 190 -12.29 -2.31 6.90
N GLU A 191 -11.00 -2.22 6.60
CA GLU A 191 -9.93 -2.75 7.45
C GLU A 191 -9.31 -1.64 8.32
N PRO A 192 -9.80 -1.39 9.54
CA PRO A 192 -9.25 -0.37 10.43
C PRO A 192 -7.94 -0.84 11.05
N ILE A 193 -6.99 0.08 11.18
CA ILE A 193 -5.78 -0.14 11.97
C ILE A 193 -6.15 -0.10 13.45
N VAL A 194 -5.75 -1.15 14.17
CA VAL A 194 -6.04 -1.32 15.59
C VAL A 194 -4.78 -1.12 16.40
N HIS A 195 -4.79 -0.09 17.25
CA HIS A 195 -3.73 0.17 18.20
C HIS A 195 -4.29 0.09 19.62
N ARG A 196 -3.64 -0.68 20.50
CA ARG A 196 -4.13 -0.95 21.87
C ARG A 196 -5.60 -1.39 21.93
N GLY A 197 -6.01 -2.22 20.96
CA GLY A 197 -7.36 -2.77 20.86
C GLY A 197 -8.44 -1.78 20.40
N LYS A 198 -8.08 -0.59 19.93
CA LYS A 198 -9.02 0.44 19.45
C LYS A 198 -8.61 0.94 18.06
N GLY A 199 -9.58 1.39 17.27
CA GLY A 199 -9.30 2.14 16.04
C GLY A 199 -8.75 3.53 16.36
N LEU A 200 -8.09 4.15 15.39
CA LEU A 200 -7.59 5.52 15.50
C LEU A 200 -8.38 6.43 14.56
N MET A 201 -8.79 7.59 15.07
CA MET A 201 -9.43 8.65 14.31
C MET A 201 -8.46 9.83 14.23
N PHE A 202 -8.32 10.39 13.04
CA PHE A 202 -7.50 11.56 12.75
C PHE A 202 -8.42 12.67 12.26
N SER A 203 -8.24 13.88 12.77
CA SER A 203 -9.07 15.03 12.42
C SER A 203 -8.20 16.23 12.06
N PHE A 204 -8.54 16.91 10.97
CA PHE A 204 -7.86 18.11 10.49
C PHE A 204 -8.80 18.94 9.63
N ALA A 205 -8.70 20.28 9.70
CA ALA A 205 -9.53 21.20 8.92
C ALA A 205 -11.06 20.97 9.02
N GLY A 206 -11.55 20.47 10.16
CA GLY A 206 -12.97 20.19 10.38
C GLY A 206 -13.44 18.82 9.88
N GLU A 207 -12.56 18.09 9.20
CA GLU A 207 -12.80 16.74 8.70
C GLU A 207 -12.22 15.70 9.66
N GLU A 208 -12.79 14.50 9.65
CA GLU A 208 -12.34 13.39 10.49
C GLU A 208 -12.42 12.07 9.73
N MET A 209 -11.40 11.22 9.88
CA MET A 209 -11.36 9.90 9.27
C MET A 209 -10.75 8.86 10.20
N MET A 210 -11.14 7.60 10.02
CA MET A 210 -10.48 6.48 10.68
C MET A 210 -9.18 6.11 9.93
N LEU A 211 -8.14 5.72 10.65
CA LEU A 211 -6.94 5.13 10.04
C LEU A 211 -7.26 3.73 9.52
N LEU A 212 -7.15 3.57 8.21
CA LEU A 212 -7.43 2.32 7.50
C LEU A 212 -6.15 1.70 6.93
N ALA A 213 -6.20 0.40 6.64
CA ALA A 213 -5.08 -0.36 6.08
C ALA A 213 -4.51 0.26 4.80
N GLY A 214 -5.31 0.94 3.98
CA GLY A 214 -4.86 1.60 2.75
C GLY A 214 -3.81 2.70 2.98
N VAL A 215 -3.84 3.41 4.11
CA VAL A 215 -2.82 4.41 4.46
C VAL A 215 -1.49 3.73 4.76
N ILE A 216 -1.54 2.64 5.54
CA ILE A 216 -0.35 1.84 5.88
C ILE A 216 0.20 1.15 4.65
N PHE A 217 -0.67 0.65 3.77
CA PHE A 217 -0.29 0.03 2.50
C PHE A 217 0.49 0.99 1.60
N ARG A 218 0.00 2.22 1.44
CA ARG A 218 0.70 3.30 0.73
C ARG A 218 2.05 3.60 1.36
N ALA A 219 2.09 3.63 2.68
CA ALA A 219 3.33 3.88 3.41
C ALA A 219 4.37 2.77 3.28
N LEU A 220 3.94 1.51 3.11
CA LEU A 220 4.85 0.37 3.02
C LEU A 220 5.28 0.07 1.57
N PHE A 221 4.40 0.28 0.59
CA PHE A 221 4.65 -0.16 -0.80
C PHE A 221 4.75 0.97 -1.82
N HIS A 222 4.18 2.15 -1.56
CA HIS A 222 4.15 3.25 -2.53
C HIS A 222 5.18 4.36 -2.25
N GLY A 223 6.09 4.17 -1.28
CA GLY A 223 7.09 5.19 -0.95
C GLY A 223 6.52 6.42 -0.21
N GLN A 224 5.23 6.41 0.18
CA GLN A 224 4.54 7.61 0.65
C GLN A 224 4.67 7.80 2.17
N GLN A 225 4.82 9.04 2.62
CA GLN A 225 4.77 9.38 4.04
C GLN A 225 3.32 9.30 4.56
N PRO A 226 3.01 8.45 5.55
CA PRO A 226 1.63 8.24 6.01
C PRO A 226 1.00 9.51 6.59
N LYS A 227 1.79 10.37 7.24
CA LYS A 227 1.35 11.71 7.70
C LYS A 227 0.85 12.56 6.51
N SER A 228 1.59 12.58 5.40
CA SER A 228 1.21 13.33 4.20
C SER A 228 -0.06 12.77 3.58
N VAL A 229 -0.18 11.44 3.49
CA VAL A 229 -1.40 10.76 3.00
C VAL A 229 -2.63 11.13 3.81
N LEU A 230 -2.56 11.02 5.14
CA LEU A 230 -3.66 11.37 6.03
C LEU A 230 -4.06 12.84 5.87
N ARG A 231 -3.07 13.73 5.83
CA ARG A 231 -3.29 15.16 5.66
C ARG A 231 -4.04 15.47 4.36
N GLN A 232 -3.57 14.92 3.24
CA GLN A 232 -4.19 15.14 1.94
C GLN A 232 -5.61 14.58 1.87
N TYR A 233 -5.88 13.43 2.51
CA TYR A 233 -7.23 12.86 2.58
C TYR A 233 -8.18 13.72 3.42
N LEU A 234 -7.70 14.30 4.52
CA LEU A 234 -8.49 15.19 5.37
C LEU A 234 -8.72 16.56 4.71
N GLU A 235 -7.70 17.17 4.11
CA GLU A 235 -7.81 18.46 3.42
C GLU A 235 -8.73 18.38 2.18
N ASN A 236 -8.76 17.23 1.50
CA ASN A 236 -9.48 17.05 0.24
C ASN A 236 -10.66 16.05 0.34
N SER A 237 -11.19 15.80 1.54
CA SER A 237 -12.25 14.81 1.77
C SER A 237 -13.49 15.06 0.89
N HIS A 238 -13.85 16.31 0.64
CA HIS A 238 -14.95 16.72 -0.24
C HIS A 238 -14.74 16.31 -1.71
N LEU A 239 -13.51 16.38 -2.22
CA LEU A 239 -13.18 15.94 -3.58
C LEU A 239 -13.22 14.42 -3.68
N LEU A 240 -12.72 13.73 -2.65
CA LEU A 240 -12.69 12.26 -2.59
C LEU A 240 -14.08 11.65 -2.35
N SER A 241 -14.98 12.36 -1.64
CA SER A 241 -16.34 11.90 -1.32
C SER A 241 -17.37 12.24 -2.42
N SER A 242 -17.11 13.27 -3.23
CA SER A 242 -18.00 13.68 -4.33
C SER A 242 -18.22 12.62 -5.41
N GLY A 243 -17.35 11.60 -5.51
CA GLY A 243 -17.57 10.44 -6.39
C GLY A 243 -18.57 9.40 -5.86
N LEU A 244 -18.82 9.36 -4.54
CA LEU A 244 -19.70 8.37 -3.90
C LEU A 244 -21.16 8.83 -3.78
N VAL A 245 -21.42 10.13 -3.84
CA VAL A 245 -22.78 10.69 -3.66
C VAL A 245 -23.60 10.62 -4.96
N GLU A 246 -22.96 10.64 -6.13
CA GLU A 246 -23.67 10.49 -7.41
C GLU A 246 -24.07 9.03 -7.71
N SER A 247 -23.35 8.03 -7.17
CA SER A 247 -23.67 6.61 -7.38
C SER A 247 -24.87 6.12 -6.56
N ARG A 248 -25.20 6.76 -5.44
CA ARG A 248 -26.37 6.41 -4.60
C ARG A 248 -27.70 7.03 -5.06
N LYS A 249 -27.69 7.89 -6.08
CA LYS A 249 -28.89 8.59 -6.59
C LYS A 249 -29.38 8.09 -7.95
N ARG A 250 -28.87 6.96 -8.46
CA ARG A 250 -29.35 6.35 -9.72
C ARG A 250 -29.71 4.89 -9.54
#